data_AF-A0A9E2FRF2-F1
#
_entry.id   AF-A0A9E2FRF2-F1
#
_cell.length_a   1.000
_cell.length_b   1.000
_cell.length_c   1.000
_cell.angle_alpha   90.00
_cell.angle_beta   90.00
_cell.angle_gamma   90.00
#
_symmetry.space_group_name_H-M   'P 1'
#
loop_
_entity.id
_entity.type
_entity.pdbx_description
1 polymer ?
#
loop_
_entity_poly.entity_id
_entity_poly.type
_entity_poly.pdbx_seq_one_letter_code
_entity_poly.pdbx_strand_id
1 'polypeptide(L)'
;LHDTIRTLVATLGYPLFEPLAGSAVRTDNANLLFCRASEADACGLFTEEGFVVLKGSSGRVDTVPSFQKHGYQRVRDRLLEQGVLVEQNGRIRFERDHLFTSPSAAAACVTGRTANGLIEWKDMNGRTLSDVREMPGAANGPE
;
A
#
# COMPACT_ATOMS: atom_id res chain seq x y z
N LEU A 1 -7.68 -43.51 -14.89
CA LEU A 1 -8.65 -43.00 -15.89
C LEU A 1 -9.73 -42.28 -15.11
N HIS A 2 -9.54 -41.01 -14.77
CA HIS A 2 -9.88 -39.86 -15.62
C HIS A 2 -11.37 -39.73 -15.89
N ASP A 3 -12.16 -39.64 -14.82
CA ASP A 3 -13.51 -39.09 -14.84
C ASP A 3 -13.80 -38.67 -13.40
N THR A 4 -13.99 -37.41 -13.03
CA THR A 4 -14.29 -36.26 -13.86
C THR A 4 -13.86 -35.05 -13.04
N ILE A 5 -12.79 -34.39 -13.48
CA ILE A 5 -12.36 -33.04 -13.08
C ILE A 5 -13.42 -32.03 -13.59
N ARG A 6 -14.71 -32.31 -13.39
CA ARG A 6 -15.88 -31.48 -13.74
C ARG A 6 -16.81 -31.23 -12.56
N THR A 7 -16.46 -31.67 -11.36
CA THR A 7 -16.90 -31.01 -10.11
C THR A 7 -16.07 -29.75 -9.88
N LEU A 8 -15.93 -28.95 -10.95
CA LEU A 8 -15.10 -27.76 -11.04
C LEU A 8 -16.02 -26.54 -10.90
N VAL A 9 -15.68 -25.68 -9.94
CA VAL A 9 -15.90 -24.23 -10.02
C VAL A 9 -17.36 -23.77 -9.98
N ALA A 10 -18.03 -23.92 -8.83
CA ALA A 10 -19.29 -23.20 -8.59
C ALA A 10 -19.51 -22.72 -7.13
N THR A 11 -18.70 -23.14 -6.18
CA THR A 11 -18.75 -22.63 -4.80
C THR A 11 -17.32 -22.32 -4.36
N LEU A 12 -16.72 -21.29 -4.94
CA LEU A 12 -15.50 -20.67 -4.39
C LEU A 12 -15.87 -20.02 -3.03
N GLY A 13 -16.10 -20.85 -2.03
CA GLY A 13 -16.31 -20.50 -0.64
C GLY A 13 -15.01 -20.65 0.16
N TYR A 14 -13.89 -20.25 -0.44
CA TYR A 14 -12.64 -20.08 0.30
C TYR A 14 -12.50 -18.60 0.67
N PRO A 15 -12.83 -18.17 1.90
CA PRO A 15 -12.05 -17.13 2.54
C PRO A 15 -10.71 -17.76 2.93
N LEU A 16 -9.84 -17.95 1.94
CA LEU A 16 -8.45 -18.33 2.18
C LEU A 16 -7.76 -17.05 2.65
N PHE A 17 -7.94 -16.69 3.93
CA PHE A 17 -7.15 -15.76 4.77
C PHE A 17 -8.02 -15.40 5.98
N GLU A 18 -8.21 -16.36 6.88
CA GLU A 18 -8.57 -16.03 8.26
C GLU A 18 -7.25 -15.78 9.00
N PRO A 19 -6.92 -14.52 9.37
CA PRO A 19 -5.75 -14.27 10.18
C PRO A 19 -6.07 -14.78 11.59
N LEU A 20 -5.42 -15.89 11.96
CA LEU A 20 -5.40 -16.44 13.31
C LEU A 20 -5.01 -15.33 14.30
N ALA A 21 -5.99 -14.97 15.14
CA ALA A 21 -5.83 -14.43 16.49
C ALA A 21 -4.67 -13.44 16.72
N GLY A 22 -5.00 -12.15 16.71
CA GLY A 22 -4.19 -11.09 17.34
C GLY A 22 -4.07 -9.84 16.47
N SER A 23 -5.01 -8.91 16.64
CA SER A 23 -5.11 -7.65 15.88
C SER A 23 -5.49 -7.87 14.41
N ALA A 24 -6.76 -8.22 14.18
CA ALA A 24 -7.40 -7.90 12.92
C ALA A 24 -7.31 -6.38 12.75
N VAL A 25 -6.36 -5.91 11.94
CA VAL A 25 -6.42 -4.60 11.31
C VAL A 25 -7.78 -4.59 10.63
N ARG A 26 -8.77 -3.94 11.26
CA ARG A 26 -10.03 -3.64 10.61
C ARG A 26 -9.60 -3.00 9.31
N THR A 27 -9.87 -3.65 8.17
CA THR A 27 -9.88 -2.99 6.87
C THR A 27 -11.08 -2.05 6.89
N ASP A 28 -11.05 -1.09 7.82
CA ASP A 28 -11.92 0.04 7.84
C ASP A 28 -11.52 0.79 6.58
N ASN A 29 -12.44 0.82 5.61
CA ASN A 29 -12.29 1.60 4.39
C ASN A 29 -11.90 3.06 4.69
N ALA A 30 -12.12 3.53 5.92
CA ALA A 30 -11.67 4.81 6.45
C ALA A 30 -10.14 5.01 6.42
N ASN A 31 -9.35 3.94 6.55
CA ASN A 31 -7.89 4.03 6.62
C ASN A 31 -7.18 3.62 5.32
N LEU A 32 -7.94 3.16 4.31
CA LEU A 32 -7.41 2.78 3.01
C LEU A 32 -7.16 4.01 2.16
N LEU A 33 -5.90 4.19 1.76
CA LEU A 33 -5.41 5.34 1.03
C LEU A 33 -4.74 4.88 -0.27
N PHE A 34 -4.81 5.74 -1.26
CA PHE A 34 -4.32 5.53 -2.61
C PHE A 34 -3.34 6.63 -2.98
N CYS A 35 -2.21 6.25 -3.55
CA CYS A 35 -1.26 7.16 -4.19
C CYS A 35 -1.27 6.86 -5.67
N ARG A 36 -1.90 7.75 -6.45
CA ARG A 36 -1.92 7.69 -7.91
C ARG A 36 -1.13 8.86 -8.48
N ALA A 37 -0.04 8.57 -9.16
CA ALA A 37 0.77 9.54 -9.88
C ALA A 37 1.14 8.99 -11.27
N SER A 38 1.84 9.79 -12.09
CA SER A 38 2.34 9.31 -13.39
C SER A 38 3.19 8.07 -13.16
N GLU A 39 2.69 6.90 -13.61
CA GLU A 39 3.34 5.58 -13.48
C GLU A 39 3.46 5.04 -12.03
N ALA A 40 2.68 5.57 -11.10
CA ALA A 40 2.53 5.01 -9.76
C ALA A 40 1.06 4.77 -9.43
N ASP A 41 0.74 3.57 -8.96
CA ASP A 41 -0.58 3.20 -8.43
C ASP A 41 -0.35 2.30 -7.23
N ALA A 42 -0.41 2.89 -6.04
CA ALA A 42 -0.19 2.20 -4.77
C ALA A 42 -1.37 2.37 -3.84
N CYS A 43 -1.63 1.34 -3.05
CA CYS A 43 -2.60 1.34 -1.97
C CYS A 43 -1.87 1.10 -0.63
N GLY A 44 -2.35 1.75 0.41
CA GLY A 44 -1.77 1.65 1.73
C GLY A 44 -2.74 1.96 2.85
N LEU A 45 -2.34 1.58 4.06
CA LEU A 45 -3.09 1.77 5.29
C LEU A 45 -2.28 2.67 6.22
N PHE A 46 -2.93 3.72 6.74
CA PHE A 46 -2.38 4.49 7.83
C PHE A 46 -2.74 3.83 9.16
N THR A 47 -1.72 3.56 9.98
CA THR A 47 -1.81 2.84 11.25
C THR A 47 -1.08 3.62 12.35
N GLU A 48 -1.28 3.25 13.61
CA GLU A 48 -0.59 3.90 14.73
C GLU A 48 0.93 3.67 14.70
N GLU A 49 1.39 2.54 14.13
CA GLU A 49 2.81 2.19 14.00
C GLU A 49 3.50 2.88 12.81
N GLY A 50 2.72 3.38 11.84
CA GLY A 50 3.24 3.99 10.63
C GLY A 50 2.34 3.80 9.42
N PHE A 51 2.93 3.67 8.24
CA PHE A 51 2.21 3.56 6.98
C PHE A 51 2.52 2.25 6.27
N VAL A 52 1.52 1.39 6.13
CA VAL A 52 1.67 0.09 5.45
C VAL A 52 1.33 0.26 3.99
N VAL A 53 2.27 -0.01 3.08
CA VAL A 53 1.98 -0.15 1.65
C VAL A 53 1.63 -1.61 1.37
N LEU A 54 0.51 -1.84 0.71
CA LEU A 54 -0.03 -3.18 0.47
C LEU A 54 0.64 -3.85 -0.72
N LYS A 55 0.71 -5.18 -0.67
CA LYS A 55 1.12 -6.04 -1.78
C LYS A 55 0.31 -5.73 -3.03
N GLY A 56 0.99 -5.74 -4.17
CA GLY A 56 0.41 -5.44 -5.47
C GLY A 56 0.47 -3.96 -5.84
N SER A 57 0.76 -3.08 -4.88
CA SER A 57 1.07 -1.67 -5.14
C SER A 57 2.21 -1.53 -6.15
N SER A 58 2.10 -0.53 -7.01
CA SER A 58 3.06 -0.23 -8.07
C SER A 58 3.56 1.21 -7.99
N GLY A 59 4.79 1.42 -8.43
CA GLY A 59 5.44 2.71 -8.42
C GLY A 59 6.33 2.93 -9.64
N ARG A 60 6.86 4.14 -9.73
CA ARG A 60 7.81 4.51 -10.78
C ARG A 60 9.12 3.77 -10.62
N VAL A 61 9.67 3.19 -11.69
CA VAL A 61 11.04 2.66 -11.69
C VAL A 61 12.08 3.79 -11.64
N ASP A 62 11.83 4.86 -12.39
CA ASP A 62 12.71 6.01 -12.41
C ASP A 62 12.59 6.86 -11.15
N THR A 63 13.74 7.37 -10.71
CA THR A 63 13.86 8.30 -9.59
C THR A 63 14.43 9.62 -10.07
N VAL A 64 13.95 10.74 -9.53
CA VAL A 64 14.53 12.05 -9.87
C VAL A 64 15.92 12.21 -9.24
N PRO A 65 16.86 12.95 -9.86
CA PRO A 65 18.23 13.11 -9.33
C PRO A 65 18.29 13.70 -7.91
N SER A 66 17.31 14.52 -7.53
CA SER A 66 17.18 15.06 -6.18
C SER A 66 16.79 14.01 -5.14
N PHE A 67 16.09 12.94 -5.55
CA PHE A 67 15.71 11.82 -4.69
C PHE A 67 16.88 10.89 -4.42
N GLN A 68 17.76 10.68 -5.41
CA GLN A 68 18.94 9.84 -5.29
C GLN A 68 19.91 10.30 -4.18
N LYS A 69 19.93 11.60 -3.89
CA LYS A 69 20.73 12.20 -2.80
C LYS A 69 20.02 12.13 -1.44
N HIS A 70 18.74 11.74 -1.42
CA HIS A 70 17.91 11.69 -0.22
C HIS A 70 17.99 10.31 0.45
N GLY A 71 17.80 10.26 1.77
CA GLY A 71 17.82 8.99 2.53
C GLY A 71 16.75 7.98 2.08
N TYR A 72 15.71 8.42 1.38
CA TYR A 72 14.66 7.56 0.85
C TYR A 72 15.12 6.68 -0.32
N GLN A 73 16.16 7.08 -1.06
CA GLN A 73 16.77 6.20 -2.06
C GLN A 73 17.32 4.93 -1.41
N ARG A 74 18.05 5.06 -0.31
CA ARG A 74 18.63 3.91 0.41
C ARG A 74 17.55 2.95 0.94
N VAL A 75 16.41 3.50 1.38
CA VAL A 75 15.27 2.68 1.80
C VAL A 75 14.77 1.86 0.61
N ARG A 76 14.57 2.52 -0.54
CA ARG A 76 14.08 1.86 -1.76
C ARG A 76 15.06 0.81 -2.30
N ASP A 77 16.35 1.10 -2.31
CA ASP A 77 17.39 0.14 -2.72
C ASP A 77 17.36 -1.10 -1.82
N ARG A 78 17.29 -0.90 -0.49
CA ARG A 78 17.17 -2.00 0.47
C ARG A 78 15.93 -2.85 0.24
N LEU A 79 14.80 -2.24 -0.15
CA LEU A 79 13.57 -2.97 -0.45
C LEU A 79 13.67 -3.79 -1.73
N LEU A 80 14.40 -3.30 -2.74
CA LEU A 80 14.73 -4.06 -3.95
C LEU A 80 15.65 -5.25 -3.61
N GLU A 81 16.71 -5.01 -2.83
CA GLU A 81 17.63 -6.07 -2.38
C GLU A 81 16.92 -7.16 -1.55
N GLN A 82 15.95 -6.76 -0.72
CA GLN A 82 15.15 -7.68 0.11
C GLN A 82 14.01 -8.38 -0.64
N GLY A 83 13.83 -8.10 -1.93
CA GLY A 83 12.72 -8.61 -2.74
C GLY A 83 11.34 -8.18 -2.24
N VAL A 84 11.26 -7.10 -1.45
CA VAL A 84 9.98 -6.44 -1.13
C VAL A 84 9.46 -5.75 -2.38
N LEU A 85 10.37 -5.05 -3.06
CA LEU A 85 10.14 -4.42 -4.34
C LEU A 85 10.77 -5.27 -5.43
N VAL A 86 10.05 -5.40 -6.54
CA VAL A 86 10.57 -6.00 -7.76
C VAL A 86 10.32 -5.06 -8.93
N GLU A 87 11.25 -5.01 -9.87
CA GLU A 87 11.04 -4.31 -11.13
C GLU A 87 10.31 -5.23 -12.10
N GLN A 88 9.11 -4.83 -12.52
CA GLN A 88 8.27 -5.57 -13.45
C GLN A 88 7.62 -4.61 -14.43
N ASN A 89 7.77 -4.87 -15.74
CA ASN A 89 7.16 -4.08 -16.82
C ASN A 89 7.49 -2.56 -16.74
N GLY A 90 8.73 -2.20 -16.39
CA GLY A 90 9.15 -0.80 -16.27
C GLY A 90 8.59 -0.08 -15.04
N ARG A 91 8.07 -0.81 -14.05
CA ARG A 91 7.53 -0.26 -12.80
C ARG A 91 8.08 -1.05 -11.62
N ILE A 92 8.15 -0.44 -10.45
CA ILE A 92 8.38 -1.20 -9.21
C ILE A 92 7.04 -1.76 -8.72
N ARG A 93 7.08 -2.94 -8.11
CA ARG A 93 5.91 -3.59 -7.52
C ARG A 93 6.23 -4.15 -6.14
N PHE A 94 5.32 -3.95 -5.20
CA PHE A 94 5.40 -4.53 -3.86
C PHE A 94 4.93 -5.99 -3.91
N GLU A 95 5.82 -6.93 -3.64
CA GLU A 95 5.50 -8.38 -3.59
C GLU A 95 4.91 -8.81 -2.25
N ARG A 96 5.05 -7.96 -1.22
CA ARG A 96 4.48 -8.14 0.12
C ARG A 96 4.20 -6.79 0.77
N ASP A 97 3.34 -6.81 1.78
CA ASP A 97 3.03 -5.63 2.57
C ASP A 97 4.32 -5.12 3.25
N HIS A 98 4.49 -3.80 3.27
CA HIS A 98 5.65 -3.17 3.88
C HIS A 98 5.28 -1.97 4.74
N LEU A 99 5.69 -2.03 6.01
CA LEU A 99 5.53 -0.93 6.96
C LEU A 99 6.65 0.09 6.77
N PHE A 100 6.26 1.31 6.42
CA PHE A 100 7.11 2.49 6.44
C PHE A 100 6.93 3.26 7.74
N THR A 101 8.02 3.88 8.20
CA THR A 101 8.03 4.73 9.40
C THR A 101 7.22 6.02 9.24
N SER A 102 6.82 6.39 8.01
CA SER A 102 5.99 7.57 7.75
C SER A 102 5.27 7.50 6.40
N PRO A 103 4.12 8.18 6.25
CA PRO A 103 3.41 8.28 4.96
C PRO A 103 4.26 8.94 3.87
N SER A 104 5.12 9.90 4.22
CA SER A 104 6.02 10.55 3.27
C SER A 104 7.09 9.59 2.75
N ALA A 105 7.66 8.73 3.59
CA ALA A 105 8.59 7.70 3.13
C ALA A 105 7.92 6.72 2.15
N ALA A 106 6.68 6.31 2.44
CA ALA A 106 5.89 5.46 1.56
C ALA A 106 5.60 6.13 0.21
N ALA A 107 5.09 7.37 0.21
CA ALA A 107 4.80 8.13 -1.01
C ALA A 107 6.06 8.37 -1.84
N ALA A 108 7.18 8.70 -1.18
CA ALA A 108 8.44 8.98 -1.86
C ALA A 108 9.02 7.72 -2.51
N CYS A 109 8.90 6.57 -1.85
CA CYS A 109 9.31 5.28 -2.40
C CYS A 109 8.52 4.94 -3.68
N VAL A 110 7.20 5.07 -3.63
CA VAL A 110 6.28 4.78 -4.73
C VAL A 110 6.47 5.73 -5.93
N THR A 111 6.60 7.03 -5.65
CA THR A 111 6.65 8.07 -6.71
C THR A 111 8.06 8.31 -7.27
N GLY A 112 9.11 7.81 -6.61
CA GLY A 112 10.50 8.02 -7.02
C GLY A 112 11.00 9.46 -6.84
N ARG A 113 10.28 10.26 -6.04
CA ARG A 113 10.62 11.66 -5.73
C ARG A 113 10.35 11.97 -4.27
N THR A 114 10.90 13.06 -3.75
CA THR A 114 10.43 13.59 -2.47
C THR A 114 8.96 13.98 -2.61
N ALA A 115 8.14 13.50 -1.68
CA ALA A 115 6.69 13.60 -1.78
C ALA A 115 6.10 13.86 -0.39
N ASN A 116 5.07 14.70 -0.33
CA ASN A 116 4.37 14.97 0.93
C ASN A 116 3.29 13.90 1.12
N GLY A 117 3.55 12.91 1.96
CA GLY A 117 2.62 11.81 2.18
C GLY A 117 1.24 12.26 2.67
N LEU A 118 1.14 13.40 3.36
CA LEU A 118 -0.16 13.90 3.82
C LEU A 118 -1.07 14.35 2.66
N ILE A 119 -0.50 14.66 1.49
CA ILE A 119 -1.22 15.17 0.32
C ILE A 119 -1.33 14.08 -0.77
N GLU A 120 -0.28 13.28 -0.94
CA GLU A 120 -0.18 12.28 -2.01
C GLU A 120 -1.07 11.05 -1.75
N TRP A 121 -1.29 10.72 -0.47
CA TRP A 121 -2.19 9.65 -0.06
C TRP A 121 -3.61 10.21 0.07
N LYS A 122 -4.55 9.60 -0.67
CA LYS A 122 -5.95 10.02 -0.70
C LYS A 122 -6.90 8.86 -0.44
N ASP A 123 -8.02 9.10 0.22
CA ASP A 123 -9.06 8.09 0.39
C ASP A 123 -9.83 7.81 -0.92
N MET A 124 -10.80 6.90 -0.87
CA MET A 124 -11.67 6.60 -2.02
C MET A 124 -12.49 7.82 -2.51
N ASN A 125 -12.72 8.81 -1.64
CA ASN A 125 -13.43 10.04 -1.97
C ASN A 125 -12.49 11.14 -2.51
N GLY A 126 -11.19 10.85 -2.64
CA GLY A 126 -10.17 11.79 -3.10
C GLY A 126 -9.71 12.79 -2.04
N ARG A 127 -10.12 12.64 -0.78
CA ARG A 127 -9.69 13.48 0.35
C ARG A 127 -8.28 13.11 0.75
N THR A 128 -7.44 14.10 1.08
CA THR A 128 -6.05 13.82 1.45
C THR A 128 -5.95 13.21 2.84
N LEU A 129 -4.85 12.54 3.14
CA LEU A 129 -4.58 12.02 4.49
C LEU A 129 -4.60 13.14 5.55
N SER A 130 -4.22 14.37 5.21
CA SER A 130 -4.38 15.53 6.10
C SER A 130 -5.86 15.76 6.44
N ASP A 131 -6.72 15.84 5.42
CA ASP A 131 -8.16 16.07 5.60
C ASP A 131 -8.82 14.95 6.41
N VAL A 132 -8.43 13.70 6.15
CA VAL A 132 -8.98 12.52 6.86
C VAL A 132 -8.55 12.51 8.32
N ARG A 133 -7.33 12.96 8.64
CA ARG A 133 -6.82 13.05 10.02
C ARG A 133 -7.47 14.19 10.81
N GLU A 134 -7.77 15.30 10.14
CA GLU A 134 -8.38 16.48 10.78
C GLU A 134 -9.88 16.32 11.02
N MET A 135 -10.51 15.26 10.50
CA MET A 135 -11.89 14.90 10.84
C MET A 135 -11.94 14.09 12.14
N PRO A 136 -12.45 14.65 13.25
CA PRO A 136 -12.72 13.87 14.45
C PRO A 136 -13.90 12.93 14.19
N GLY A 137 -13.64 11.63 14.12
CA GLY A 137 -14.66 10.59 14.33
C GLY A 137 -15.47 10.14 13.11
N ALA A 138 -14.96 9.13 12.40
CA ALA A 138 -15.80 8.08 11.81
C ALA A 138 -15.77 6.80 12.68
N ALA A 139 -15.62 6.98 14.00
CA ALA A 139 -15.68 5.94 15.00
C ALA A 139 -16.51 6.44 16.19
N ASN A 140 -17.83 6.53 15.99
CA ASN A 140 -18.81 6.44 17.07
C ASN A 140 -20.03 5.73 16.47
N GLY A 141 -20.10 4.42 16.71
CA GLY A 141 -21.36 3.70 16.58
C GLY A 141 -22.36 4.22 17.62
N PRO A 142 -23.67 4.07 17.37
CA PRO A 142 -24.67 4.50 18.34
C PRO A 142 -24.63 3.57 19.56
N GLU A 143 -24.29 4.10 20.74
CA GLU A 143 -24.77 3.57 22.02
C GLU A 143 -25.99 4.37 22.47
#